data_AF-A0A1F7JGH9-F1
#
_entry.id   AF-A0A1F7JGH9-F1
#
_cell.length_a   1.000
_cell.length_b   1.000
_cell.length_c   1.000
_cell.angle_alpha   90.00
_cell.angle_beta   90.00
_cell.angle_gamma   90.00
#
_symmetry.space_group_name_H-M   'P 1'
#
loop_
_entity.id
_entity.type
_entity.pdbx_description
1 polymer ?
#
loop_
_entity_poly.entity_id
_entity_poly.type
_entity_poly.pdbx_seq_one_letter_code
_entity_poly.pdbx_strand_id
1 'polypeptide(L)' 'MKHYICTGGCQGVSDVPGTCQAKDCVKHGQPLNECECTDDLHQKPDQSENQEKEQDTDKLS' A
#
# COMPACT_ATOMS: atom_id res chain seq x y z
N MET A 1 -3.79 4.43 -8.41
CA MET A 1 -2.71 5.43 -8.61
C MET A 1 -1.42 4.74 -9.07
N LYS A 2 -0.51 5.41 -9.80
CA LYS A 2 0.78 4.81 -10.18
C LYS A 2 1.72 4.78 -8.98
N HIS A 3 2.22 3.61 -8.62
CA HIS A 3 3.24 3.44 -7.60
C HIS A 3 4.25 2.39 -8.04
N TYR A 4 5.43 2.44 -7.46
CA TYR A 4 6.58 1.63 -7.80
C TYR A 4 6.98 0.78 -6.60
N ILE A 5 7.15 -0.52 -6.80
CA ILE A 5 7.44 -1.49 -5.76
C ILE A 5 8.81 -2.14 -5.96
N CYS A 6 9.45 -2.48 -4.86
CA CYS A 6 10.66 -3.28 -4.87
C CYS A 6 10.33 -4.78 -4.82
N THR A 7 10.71 -5.51 -5.87
CA THR A 7 10.53 -6.97 -5.93
C THR A 7 11.70 -7.74 -5.30
N GLY A 8 12.57 -7.06 -4.56
CA GLY A 8 13.74 -7.65 -3.88
C GLY A 8 13.43 -8.19 -2.48
N GLY A 9 12.15 -8.31 -2.10
CA GLY A 9 11.71 -8.84 -0.81
C GLY A 9 11.65 -7.82 0.34
N CYS A 10 12.16 -6.60 0.16
CA CYS A 10 12.07 -5.54 1.18
C CYS A 10 10.71 -4.83 1.22
N GLN A 11 9.83 -5.09 0.25
CA GLN A 11 8.48 -4.53 0.15
C GLN A 11 8.45 -2.98 0.14
N GLY A 12 9.55 -2.34 -0.28
CA GLY A 12 9.58 -0.88 -0.45
C GLY A 12 8.60 -0.42 -1.53
N VAL A 13 7.85 0.64 -1.25
CA VAL A 13 6.88 1.28 -2.15
C VAL A 13 7.26 2.75 -2.33
N SER A 14 7.06 3.30 -3.52
CA SER A 14 7.27 4.72 -3.82
C SER A 14 6.25 5.23 -4.84
N ASP A 15 5.73 6.44 -4.67
CA ASP A 15 4.83 7.06 -5.65
C ASP A 15 5.56 7.63 -6.87
N VAL A 16 6.90 7.69 -6.81
CA VAL A 16 7.75 8.21 -7.89
C VAL A 16 8.67 7.12 -8.43
N PRO A 17 8.99 7.15 -9.74
CA PRO A 17 9.97 6.24 -10.31
C PRO A 17 11.34 6.52 -9.67
N GLY A 18 12.04 5.45 -9.30
CA GLY A 18 13.32 5.54 -8.62
C GLY A 18 13.94 4.19 -8.35
N THR A 19 14.95 4.17 -7.49
CA THR A 19 15.66 2.95 -7.08
C THR A 19 15.33 2.57 -5.65
N CYS A 20 15.44 1.28 -5.32
CA CYS A 20 15.27 0.79 -3.95
C CYS A 20 16.36 1.36 -3.03
N GLN A 21 15.96 2.02 -1.94
CA GLN A 21 16.87 2.59 -0.93
C GLN A 21 17.03 1.72 0.33
N ALA A 22 16.43 0.53 0.36
CA ALA A 22 16.56 -0.37 1.49
C ALA A 22 17.97 -0.98 1.51
N LYS A 23 18.77 -0.59 2.50
CA LYS A 23 20.20 -0.96 2.62
C LYS A 23 20.42 -2.47 2.68
N ASP A 24 19.49 -3.18 3.30
CA ASP A 24 19.53 -4.64 3.45
C ASP A 24 18.77 -5.40 2.34
N CYS A 25 18.32 -4.70 1.29
CA CYS A 25 17.66 -5.36 0.18
C CYS A 25 18.68 -5.91 -0.81
N VAL A 26 18.47 -7.15 -1.27
CA VAL A 26 19.26 -7.75 -2.37
C VAL A 26 19.21 -6.95 -3.67
N LYS A 27 18.17 -6.10 -3.83
CA LYS A 27 17.98 -5.18 -4.94
C LYS A 27 18.25 -3.72 -4.54
N HIS A 28 19.02 -3.47 -3.49
CA HIS A 28 19.45 -2.11 -3.14
C HIS A 28 20.11 -1.41 -4.33
N GLY A 29 19.68 -0.18 -4.63
CA GLY A 29 20.15 0.59 -5.78
C GLY A 29 19.60 0.15 -7.15
N GLN A 30 18.79 -0.91 -7.22
CA GLN A 30 18.10 -1.32 -8.46
C GLN A 30 16.79 -0.55 -8.66
N PRO A 31 16.34 -0.36 -9.92
CA PRO A 31 15.08 0.34 -10.20
C PRO A 31 13.87 -0.37 -9.59
N LEU A 32 12.93 0.43 -9.08
CA LEU A 32 11.61 -0.04 -8.64
C LEU A 32 10.74 -0.36 -9.86
N ASN A 33 9.84 -1.33 -9.71
CA ASN A 33 8.95 -1.77 -10.79
C ASN A 33 7.57 -1.13 -10.61
N GLU A 34 6.98 -0.61 -11.69
CA GLU A 34 5.61 -0.07 -11.65
C GLU A 34 4.65 -1.19 -11.20
N CYS A 35 3.85 -0.95 -10.15
CA CYS A 35 2.79 -1.86 -9.73
C CYS A 35 1.63 -1.71 -10.72
N GLU A 36 1.26 -2.79 -11.39
CA GLU A 36 0.08 -2.84 -12.27
C GLU A 36 -1.21 -3.08 -11.49
N CYS A 37 -1.22 -2.62 -10.24
CA CYS A 37 -2.25 -2.91 -9.26
C CYS A 37 -3.46 -2.02 -9.55
N THR A 38 -4.55 -2.64 -10.03
CA THR A 38 -5.84 -1.98 -10.32
C THR A 38 -6.59 -1.58 -9.06
N ASP A 39 -6.28 -2.26 -7.97
CA ASP A 39 -6.87 -2.06 -6.66
C ASP A 39 -5.91 -1.22 -5.81
N ASP A 40 -6.40 -0.09 -5.31
CA ASP A 40 -5.66 0.86 -4.47
C ASP A 40 -5.27 0.28 -3.08
N LEU A 41 -5.41 -1.03 -2.89
CA LEU A 41 -5.17 -1.79 -1.66
C LEU A 41 -3.71 -1.76 -1.17
N HIS A 42 -2.76 -1.38 -2.01
CA HIS A 42 -1.34 -1.26 -1.66
C HIS A 42 -0.97 0.15 -1.16
N GLN A 43 -1.84 1.14 -1.39
CA GLN A 43 -1.81 2.38 -0.63
C GLN A 43 -2.52 2.11 0.68
N LYS A 44 -1.77 1.80 1.74
CA LYS A 44 -2.33 1.99 3.08
C LYS A 44 -2.23 3.47 3.41
N PRO A 45 -3.34 4.22 3.54
CA PRO A 45 -3.41 5.12 4.67
C PRO A 45 -3.57 4.21 5.89
N ASP A 46 -2.64 4.28 6.83
CA ASP A 46 -2.88 3.85 8.21
C ASP A 46 -3.93 4.80 8.81
N GLN A 47 -5.18 4.61 8.39
CA GLN A 47 -6.38 5.26 8.90
C GLN A 47 -7.43 4.17 8.96
N SER A 48 -7.33 3.37 10.02
CA SER A 48 -8.53 2.82 10.62
C SER A 48 -9.39 4.01 11.04
N GLU A 49 -10.34 4.47 10.22
CA GLU A 49 -11.55 5.07 10.76
C GLU A 49 -12.71 5.02 9.75
N ASN A 50 -13.86 4.60 10.29
CA ASN A 50 -15.19 4.49 9.68
C ASN A 50 -15.43 3.44 8.59
N GLN A 51 -15.55 2.19 9.03
CA GLN A 51 -16.74 1.43 8.62
C GLN A 51 -17.97 2.09 9.26
N GLU A 52 -18.70 2.89 8.48
CA GLU A 52 -20.09 3.22 8.80
C GLU A 52 -20.90 1.93 8.83
N LYS A 53 -21.05 1.37 10.04
CA LYS A 53 -22.06 0.37 10.33
C LYS A 53 -23.29 1.11 10.83
N GLU A 54 -24.04 1.66 9.90
CA GLU A 54 -25.38 2.15 10.15
C GLU A 54 -26.38 0.99 10.10
N GLN A 55 -27.45 1.12 10.89
CA GLN A 55 -28.62 0.23 11.05
C GLN A 55 -28.40 -0.92 12.06
N ASP A 56 -29.16 -1.05 13.14
CA ASP A 56 -30.37 -0.38 13.60
C ASP A 56 -30.47 -0.72 15.09
N THR A 57 -30.66 0.28 15.94
CA THR A 57 -30.81 0.10 17.39
C THR A 57 -32.18 -0.50 17.70
N ASP A 58 -32.15 -1.54 18.54
CA ASP A 58 -33.14 -1.86 19.57
C ASP A 58 -34.56 -1.29 19.38
N LYS A 59 -35.50 -2.16 18.98
CA LYS A 59 -36.91 -1.96 19.28
C LYS A 59 -37.37 -3.02 20.27
N LEU A 60 -37.13 -2.74 21.54
CA LEU A 60 -37.94 -3.24 22.65
C LEU A 60 -39.43 -3.00 22.36
N SER A 61 -40.22 -4.07 22.26
CA SER A 61 -41.68 -4.08 22.51
C SER A 61 -42.12 -5.51 22.76
#